data_AF-A0AAU1X6P3-F1
#
_entry.id   AF-A0AAU1X6P3-F1
#
_cell.length_a   1.000
_cell.length_b   1.000
_cell.length_c   1.000
_cell.angle_alpha   90.00
_cell.angle_beta   90.00
_cell.angle_gamma   90.00
#
_symmetry.space_group_name_H-M   'P 1'
#
loop_
_entity.id
_entity.type
_entity.pdbx_description
1 polymer ?
#
loop_
_entity_poly.entity_id
_entity_poly.type
_entity_poly.pdbx_seq_one_letter_code
_entity_poly.pdbx_strand_id
1 'polypeptide(L)'
;MRRYVYRCTVCRTTSPVVHQLDDLAAVGDAHRLALHDGHIPDDEAAGQVDRLGRWYAALGPLIAMHARIADGLSYLRDPKGTGHPFWASAGAALVLGVLSAAL
;
A
#
# COMPACT_ATOMS: atom_id res chain seq x y z
N MET A 1 -1.57 -23.68 0.05
CA MET A 1 -2.19 -22.68 0.94
C MET A 1 -1.74 -21.31 0.49
N ARG A 2 -2.67 -20.37 0.25
CA ARG A 2 -2.31 -18.99 -0.11
C ARG A 2 -1.75 -18.28 1.14
N ARG A 3 -0.79 -17.39 0.92
CA ARG A 3 -0.18 -16.55 1.94
C ARG A 3 -0.55 -15.11 1.63
N TYR A 4 -1.00 -14.39 2.64
CA TYR A 4 -1.44 -13.02 2.52
C TYR A 4 -0.65 -12.13 3.46
N VAL A 5 -0.40 -10.90 3.04
CA VAL A 5 0.30 -9.89 3.83
C VAL A 5 -0.41 -8.56 3.66
N TYR A 6 -0.77 -7.92 4.78
CA TYR A 6 -1.31 -6.57 4.78
C TYR A 6 -0.16 -5.58 4.61
N ARG A 7 -0.30 -4.62 3.70
CA ARG A 7 0.61 -3.49 3.60
C ARG A 7 -0.18 -2.19 3.64
N CYS A 8 0.09 -1.37 4.65
CA CYS A 8 -0.59 -0.10 4.82
C CYS A 8 -0.26 0.86 3.67
N THR A 9 -1.26 1.45 3.03
CA THR A 9 -1.11 2.41 1.94
C THR A 9 -0.53 3.75 2.40
N VAL A 10 -0.78 4.10 3.67
CA VAL A 10 -0.34 5.34 4.31
C VAL A 10 1.12 5.25 4.78
N CYS A 11 1.42 4.38 5.75
CA CYS A 11 2.75 4.31 6.37
C CYS A 11 3.63 3.17 5.84
N ARG A 12 3.10 2.31 4.95
CA ARG A 12 3.84 1.22 4.28
C ARG A 12 4.36 0.11 5.21
N THR A 13 3.93 0.11 6.47
CA THR A 13 4.11 -1.01 7.41
C THR A 13 3.53 -2.28 6.83
N THR A 14 4.28 -3.37 7.00
CA THR A 14 3.94 -4.69 6.49
C THR A 14 3.61 -5.62 7.67
N SER A 15 2.50 -6.33 7.61
CA SER A 15 2.10 -7.26 8.67
C SER A 15 2.85 -8.60 8.59
N PRO A 16 2.79 -9.42 9.66
CA PRO A 16 3.04 -10.86 9.53
C PRO A 16 2.14 -11.51 8.47
N VAL A 17 2.55 -12.70 8.01
CA VAL A 17 1.78 -13.50 7.04
C VAL A 17 0.53 -14.06 7.71
N VAL A 18 -0.62 -13.96 7.03
CA VAL A 18 -1.87 -14.63 7.39
C VAL A 18 -2.32 -15.58 6.29
N HIS A 19 -3.22 -16.50 6.63
CA HIS A 19 -3.67 -17.57 5.73
C HIS A 19 -5.12 -17.47 5.29
N GLN A 20 -5.90 -16.59 5.94
CA GLN A 20 -7.28 -16.27 5.55
C GLN A 20 -7.39 -14.79 5.17
N LEU A 21 -8.34 -14.47 4.28
CA LEU A 21 -8.63 -13.09 3.89
C LEU A 21 -9.31 -12.30 5.02
N ASP A 22 -10.09 -12.96 5.87
CA ASP A 22 -10.76 -12.31 7.00
C ASP A 22 -9.73 -11.84 8.05
N ASP A 23 -8.72 -12.68 8.34
CA ASP A 23 -7.60 -12.33 9.21
C ASP A 23 -6.82 -11.12 8.66
N LEU A 24 -6.68 -11.05 7.33
CA LEU A 24 -5.98 -9.98 6.64
C LEU A 24 -6.71 -8.64 6.75
N ALA A 25 -8.05 -8.66 6.62
CA ALA A 25 -8.89 -7.49 6.83
C ALA A 25 -8.80 -7.02 8.29
N ALA A 26 -8.91 -7.94 9.25
CA ALA A 26 -8.81 -7.64 10.67
C ALA A 26 -7.44 -7.03 11.06
N VAL A 27 -6.35 -7.54 10.48
CA VAL A 27 -5.00 -6.95 10.66
C VAL A 27 -4.95 -5.52 10.12
N GLY A 28 -5.54 -5.27 8.95
CA GLY A 28 -5.60 -3.94 8.36
C GLY A 28 -6.40 -2.96 9.20
N ASP A 29 -7.56 -3.38 9.71
CA ASP A 29 -8.41 -2.59 10.62
C ASP A 29 -7.69 -2.25 11.91
N ALA A 30 -7.08 -3.26 12.56
CA ALA A 30 -6.34 -3.06 13.81
C ALA A 30 -5.15 -2.11 13.64
N HIS A 31 -4.40 -2.24 12.53
CA HIS A 31 -3.29 -1.33 12.22
C HIS A 31 -3.78 0.11 12.02
N ARG A 32 -4.84 0.32 11.23
CA ARG A 32 -5.41 1.66 10.99
C ARG A 32 -5.91 2.28 12.28
N LEU A 33 -6.63 1.52 13.10
CA LEU A 33 -7.12 2.00 14.39
C LEU A 33 -5.95 2.43 15.30
N ALA A 34 -4.89 1.63 15.38
CA ALA A 34 -3.78 1.89 16.28
C ALA A 34 -2.85 3.03 15.83
N LEU A 35 -2.60 3.18 14.52
CA LEU A 35 -1.56 4.09 14.01
C LEU A 35 -2.10 5.27 13.19
N HIS A 36 -3.36 5.22 12.79
CA HIS A 36 -3.99 6.23 11.94
C HIS A 36 -5.34 6.69 12.49
N ASP A 37 -5.65 6.40 13.76
CA ASP A 37 -6.92 6.76 14.43
C ASP A 37 -8.16 6.26 13.68
N GLY A 38 -8.02 5.10 13.03
CA GLY A 38 -9.05 4.52 12.18
C GLY A 38 -9.23 5.23 10.84
N HIS A 39 -8.44 6.26 10.53
CA HIS A 39 -8.51 6.97 9.25
C HIS A 39 -8.32 5.99 8.09
N ILE A 40 -9.36 5.94 7.28
CA ILE A 40 -9.43 5.21 6.02
C ILE A 40 -9.18 6.28 4.95
N PRO A 41 -8.07 6.24 4.19
CA PRO A 41 -7.95 7.10 3.02
C PRO A 41 -9.17 6.87 2.11
N ASP A 42 -9.71 7.95 1.53
CA ASP A 42 -10.93 7.90 0.73
C ASP A 42 -10.88 6.76 -0.31
N ASP A 43 -11.99 6.03 -0.45
CA ASP A 43 -12.19 4.84 -1.30
C ASP A 43 -11.45 3.55 -0.91
N GLU A 44 -11.07 3.38 0.36
CA GLU A 44 -10.42 2.16 0.83
C GLU A 44 -11.44 1.12 1.38
N ALA A 45 -12.02 0.25 0.53
CA ALA A 45 -12.87 -0.89 0.96
C ALA A 45 -12.10 -2.24 1.06
N ALA A 46 -12.72 -3.35 1.47
CA ALA A 46 -12.01 -4.64 1.57
C ALA A 46 -11.46 -5.10 0.20
N GLY A 47 -10.13 -5.28 0.07
CA GLY A 47 -9.48 -5.15 -1.23
C GLY A 47 -8.75 -6.34 -1.85
N GLN A 48 -8.28 -6.06 -3.06
CA GLN A 48 -7.68 -7.02 -3.97
C GLN A 48 -6.28 -7.45 -3.50
N VAL A 49 -6.01 -8.73 -3.66
CA VAL A 49 -4.69 -9.33 -3.43
C VAL A 49 -3.92 -9.33 -4.74
N ASP A 50 -2.71 -8.76 -4.76
CA ASP A 50 -1.85 -8.84 -5.93
C ASP A 50 -1.24 -10.25 -6.13
N ARG A 51 -0.53 -10.46 -7.24
CA ARG A 51 0.13 -11.74 -7.56
C ARG A 51 1.17 -12.18 -6.52
N LEU A 52 1.63 -11.29 -5.64
CA LEU A 52 2.59 -11.55 -4.58
C LEU A 52 1.92 -11.81 -3.22
N GLY A 53 0.58 -11.81 -3.16
CA GLY A 53 -0.16 -12.01 -1.92
C GLY A 53 -0.32 -10.73 -1.08
N ARG A 54 0.02 -9.55 -1.64
CA ARG A 54 -0.11 -8.29 -0.92
C ARG A 54 -1.54 -7.80 -1.03
N TRP A 55 -2.12 -7.55 0.12
CA TRP A 55 -3.42 -6.92 0.21
C TRP A 55 -3.27 -5.43 0.01
N TYR A 56 -3.94 -4.93 -1.01
CA TYR A 56 -4.34 -3.54 -1.09
C TYR A 56 -5.79 -3.55 -0.73
N ALA A 57 -6.22 -2.59 0.06
CA ALA A 57 -7.63 -2.31 0.11
C ALA A 57 -8.17 -1.96 -1.30
N ALA A 58 -9.49 -2.01 -1.48
CA ALA A 58 -10.21 -1.82 -2.73
C ALA A 58 -10.20 -0.35 -3.12
N LEU A 59 -8.99 0.14 -3.39
CA LEU A 59 -8.70 1.45 -3.89
C LEU A 59 -9.21 1.57 -5.33
N GLY A 60 -9.67 2.75 -5.72
CA GLY A 60 -9.88 3.07 -7.13
C GLY A 60 -8.62 2.74 -7.96
N PRO A 61 -8.75 2.35 -9.24
CA PRO A 61 -7.65 1.81 -10.05
C PRO A 61 -6.40 2.71 -10.10
N LEU A 62 -6.60 4.03 -10.08
CA LEU A 62 -5.52 5.02 -10.03
C LEU A 62 -4.75 4.98 -8.70
N ILE A 63 -5.47 4.88 -7.58
CA ILE A 63 -4.87 4.83 -6.25
C ILE A 63 -4.16 3.47 -6.05
N ALA A 64 -4.73 2.38 -6.57
CA ALA A 64 -4.06 1.07 -6.60
C ALA A 64 -2.75 1.11 -7.42
N MET A 65 -2.75 1.78 -8.57
CA MET A 65 -1.54 1.95 -9.40
C MET A 65 -0.50 2.81 -8.69
N HIS A 66 -0.90 3.93 -8.10
CA HIS A 66 -0.05 4.77 -7.25
C HIS A 66 0.59 3.93 -6.13
N ALA A 67 -0.22 3.17 -5.40
CA ALA A 67 0.24 2.33 -4.30
C ALA A 67 1.30 1.32 -4.77
N ARG A 68 1.11 0.67 -5.93
CA ARG A 68 2.09 -0.27 -6.50
C ARG A 68 3.41 0.40 -6.91
N ILE A 69 3.36 1.59 -7.51
CA ILE A 69 4.58 2.32 -7.90
C ILE A 69 5.33 2.76 -6.64
N ALA A 70 4.63 3.33 -5.67
CA ALA A 70 5.22 3.73 -4.39
C ALA A 70 5.82 2.52 -3.65
N ASP A 71 5.15 1.38 -3.70
CA ASP A 71 5.66 0.12 -3.17
C ASP A 71 7.00 -0.26 -3.83
N GLY A 72 7.10 -0.20 -5.16
CA GLY A 72 8.35 -0.45 -5.88
C GLY A 72 9.46 0.53 -5.50
N LEU A 73 9.14 1.82 -5.43
CA LEU A 73 10.09 2.88 -5.06
C LEU A 73 10.61 2.71 -3.62
N SER A 74 9.75 2.27 -2.70
CA SER A 74 10.13 2.03 -1.30
C SER A 74 11.08 0.85 -1.09
N TYR A 75 11.30 0.00 -2.11
CA TYR A 75 12.30 -1.07 -2.06
C TYR A 75 13.65 -0.67 -2.62
N LEU A 76 13.78 0.51 -3.23
CA LEU A 76 15.06 1.01 -3.70
C LEU A 76 15.99 1.22 -2.49
N ARG A 77 17.26 0.86 -2.62
CA ARG A 77 18.20 1.03 -1.52
C ARG A 77 18.40 2.54 -1.29
N ASP A 78 18.00 3.02 -0.11
CA ASP A 78 18.30 4.38 0.33
C ASP A 78 19.49 4.33 1.31
N PRO A 79 20.68 4.77 0.89
CA PRO A 79 21.86 4.77 1.74
C PRO A 79 21.79 5.78 2.90
N LYS A 80 20.84 6.73 2.90
CA LYS A 80 20.74 7.79 3.91
C LYS A 80 19.62 7.58 4.94
N GLY A 81 18.70 6.67 4.69
CA GLY A 81 17.61 6.30 5.62
C GLY A 81 16.57 7.40 5.88
N THR A 82 16.54 8.46 5.06
CA THR A 82 15.91 9.74 5.40
C THR A 82 14.39 9.84 5.18
N GLY A 83 13.65 8.77 4.87
CA GLY A 83 12.19 8.88 4.65
C GLY A 83 11.60 8.08 3.49
N HIS A 84 11.93 6.79 3.43
CA HIS A 84 11.47 5.83 2.42
C HIS A 84 10.01 5.94 1.97
N PRO A 85 9.02 6.07 2.87
CA PRO A 85 7.61 6.10 2.49
C PRO A 85 7.19 7.42 1.83
N PHE A 86 7.78 8.55 2.27
CA PHE A 86 7.30 9.88 1.88
C PHE A 86 7.69 10.23 0.44
N TRP A 87 8.95 10.04 0.06
CA TRP A 87 9.35 10.24 -1.34
C TRP A 87 8.84 9.14 -2.26
N ALA A 88 8.54 7.94 -1.75
CA ALA A 88 7.98 6.87 -2.57
C ALA A 88 6.57 7.22 -3.06
N SER A 89 5.74 7.78 -2.19
CA SER A 89 4.42 8.33 -2.58
C SER A 89 4.56 9.53 -3.52
N ALA A 90 5.44 10.50 -3.21
CA ALA A 90 5.66 11.65 -4.08
C ALA A 90 6.20 11.24 -5.48
N GLY A 91 7.13 10.29 -5.52
CA GLY A 91 7.68 9.73 -6.75
C GLY A 91 6.63 8.96 -7.55
N ALA A 92 5.73 8.22 -6.89
CA ALA A 92 4.63 7.55 -7.56
C ALA A 92 3.65 8.53 -8.21
N ALA A 93 3.33 9.63 -7.52
CA ALA A 93 2.52 10.70 -8.10
C ALA A 93 3.19 11.33 -9.33
N LEU A 94 4.50 11.59 -9.27
CA LEU A 94 5.26 12.12 -10.40
C LEU A 94 5.27 11.17 -11.61
N VAL A 95 5.50 9.87 -11.39
CA VAL A 95 5.46 8.86 -12.47
C VAL A 95 4.10 8.85 -13.15
N LEU A 96 3.01 8.84 -12.37
CA LEU A 96 1.65 8.88 -12.92
C LEU A 96 1.36 10.18 -13.67
N GLY A 97 1.83 11.32 -13.16
CA GLY A 97 1.70 12.61 -13.82
C GLY A 97 2.42 12.66 -15.17
N VAL A 98 3.66 12.16 -15.22
CA VAL A 98 4.45 12.08 -16.47
C VAL A 98 3.78 11.16 -17.49
N LEU A 99 3.28 9.99 -17.08
CA LEU A 99 2.58 9.07 -17.97
C LEU A 99 1.30 9.71 -18.53
N SER A 100 0.56 10.44 -17.71
CA SER A 100 -0.68 11.11 -18.11
C SER A 100 -0.42 12.26 -19.09
N ALA A 101 0.72 12.96 -18.98
CA ALA A 101 1.12 14.03 -19.88
C ALA A 101 1.71 13.54 -21.21
N ALA A 102 2.03 12.24 -21.33
CA ALA A 102 2.58 11.62 -22.53
C ALA A 102 1.53 10.93 -23.41
N LEU A 103 0.26 10.95 -23.00
CA LEU A 103 -0.92 10.47 -23.72
C LEU A 103 -1.63 11.64 -24.42
#